data_AF-A0A378QII7-F1
#
_entry.id   AF-A0A378QII7-F1
#
_cell.length_a   1.000
_cell.length_b   1.000
_cell.length_c   1.000
_cell.angle_alpha   90.00
_cell.angle_beta   90.00
_cell.angle_gamma   90.00
#
_symmetry.space_group_name_H-M   'P 1'
#
loop_
_entity.id
_entity.type
_entity.pdbx_description
1 polymer ?
#
loop_
_entity_poly.entity_id
_entity_poly.type
_entity_poly.pdbx_seq_one_letter_code
_entity_poly.pdbx_strand_id
1 'polypeptide(L)'
;MADTQTVKMMNAMNYIAQSPTQYWRIRHGAKDNDTSLAVPVILATTLQNQGKNVDFALPWGVGHGGDYDLNELFDWADKLVKANDVGKSE
;
A
#
# COMPACT_ATOMS: atom_id res chain seq x y z
N MET A 1 8.22 20.43 -20.65
CA MET A 1 7.48 19.34 -19.97
C MET A 1 8.27 18.06 -20.13
N ALA A 2 8.27 17.19 -19.12
CA ALA A 2 8.76 15.82 -19.32
C ALA A 2 7.88 15.09 -20.35
N ASP A 3 8.43 14.07 -21.00
CA ASP A 3 7.67 13.30 -21.98
C ASP A 3 6.59 12.43 -21.30
N THR A 4 5.48 12.21 -22.01
CA THR A 4 4.31 11.50 -21.47
C THR A 4 4.62 10.06 -21.07
N GLN A 5 5.54 9.40 -21.77
CA GLN A 5 5.89 8.01 -21.47
C GLN A 5 6.64 7.93 -20.14
N THR A 6 7.59 8.82 -19.89
CA THR A 6 8.29 8.94 -18.60
C THR A 6 7.32 9.23 -17.47
N VAL A 7 6.41 10.21 -17.64
CA VAL A 7 5.40 10.53 -16.61
C VAL A 7 4.51 9.31 -16.30
N LYS A 8 4.11 8.55 -17.33
CA LYS A 8 3.30 7.34 -17.17
C LYS A 8 4.05 6.27 -16.36
N MET A 9 5.31 6.01 -16.69
CA MET A 9 6.14 4.98 -16.03
C MET A 9 6.36 5.25 -14.54
N MET A 10 6.38 6.52 -14.12
CA MET A 10 6.63 6.90 -12.72
C MET A 10 5.37 6.87 -11.84
N ASN A 11 4.19 6.69 -12.41
CA ASN A 11 2.93 6.71 -11.65
C ASN A 11 2.34 5.29 -11.52
N ALA A 12 2.39 4.75 -10.30
CA ALA A 12 1.86 3.42 -9.96
C ALA A 12 0.37 3.22 -10.35
N MET A 13 -0.42 4.30 -10.35
CA MET A 13 -1.85 4.25 -10.70
C MET A 13 -2.11 3.64 -12.08
N ASN A 14 -1.17 3.78 -13.02
CA ASN A 14 -1.29 3.26 -14.39
C ASN A 14 -1.18 1.74 -14.50
N TYR A 15 -0.74 1.06 -13.44
CA TYR A 15 -0.34 -0.35 -13.49
C TYR A 15 -1.11 -1.25 -12.51
N ILE A 16 -2.00 -0.66 -11.70
CA ILE A 16 -2.73 -1.38 -10.64
C ILE A 16 -3.49 -2.58 -11.22
N ALA A 17 -4.12 -2.41 -12.40
CA ALA A 17 -4.99 -3.42 -12.99
C ALA A 17 -4.23 -4.62 -13.54
N GLN A 18 -2.97 -4.41 -13.94
CA GLN A 18 -2.10 -5.45 -14.47
C GLN A 18 -1.17 -6.04 -13.40
N SER A 19 -1.18 -5.50 -12.18
CA SER A 19 -0.29 -5.96 -11.12
C SER A 19 -0.67 -7.36 -10.63
N PRO A 20 0.26 -8.33 -10.60
CA PRO A 20 0.00 -9.65 -10.00
C PRO A 20 -0.06 -9.57 -8.46
N THR A 21 0.43 -8.49 -7.85
CA THR A 21 0.46 -8.30 -6.40
C THR A 21 -0.96 -8.21 -5.84
N GLN A 22 -1.27 -9.10 -4.90
CA GLN A 22 -2.61 -9.17 -4.27
C GLN A 22 -2.69 -8.43 -2.94
N TYR A 23 -1.59 -8.37 -2.19
CA TYR A 23 -1.57 -7.85 -0.83
C TYR A 23 -0.73 -6.58 -0.75
N TRP A 24 -1.32 -5.52 -0.19
CA TRP A 24 -0.73 -4.19 -0.07
C TRP A 24 -0.90 -3.68 1.35
N ARG A 25 0.17 -3.15 1.95
CA ARG A 25 0.12 -2.43 3.23
C ARG A 25 0.61 -1.00 3.00
N ILE A 26 -0.24 -0.01 3.27
CA ILE A 26 0.04 1.40 3.01
C ILE A 26 -0.19 2.19 4.30
N ARG A 27 0.74 3.10 4.62
CA ARG A 27 0.65 4.04 5.74
C ARG A 27 1.03 5.44 5.26
N HIS A 28 0.34 6.45 5.77
CA HIS A 28 0.72 7.86 5.66
C HIS A 28 0.38 8.54 6.97
N GLY A 29 1.34 9.18 7.63
CA GLY A 29 1.10 9.77 8.96
C GLY A 29 -0.01 10.81 8.93
N ALA A 30 -0.92 10.83 9.91
CA ALA A 30 -2.00 11.81 9.94
C ALA A 30 -1.49 13.26 10.14
N LYS A 31 -0.23 13.42 10.60
CA LYS A 31 0.48 14.69 10.73
C LYS A 31 1.52 14.88 9.60
N ASP A 32 1.67 13.92 8.69
CA ASP A 32 2.53 14.07 7.51
C ASP A 32 1.86 15.01 6.50
N ASN A 33 2.53 16.15 6.25
CA ASN A 33 2.09 17.22 5.37
C ASN A 33 2.94 17.36 4.10
N ASP A 34 3.78 16.37 3.77
CA ASP A 34 4.61 16.36 2.55
C ASP A 34 3.75 16.16 1.29
N THR A 35 2.56 15.56 1.46
CA THR A 35 1.52 15.53 0.43
C THR A 35 0.12 15.54 1.04
N SER A 36 -0.90 15.77 0.21
CA SER A 36 -2.29 15.68 0.66
C SER A 36 -2.64 14.24 1.06
N LEU A 37 -3.38 14.07 2.16
CA LEU A 37 -3.95 12.78 2.58
C LEU A 37 -4.75 12.10 1.46
N ALA A 38 -5.28 12.88 0.50
CA ALA A 38 -5.99 12.34 -0.65
C ALA A 38 -5.10 11.44 -1.54
N VAL A 39 -3.80 11.70 -1.66
CA VAL A 39 -2.90 10.93 -2.53
C VAL A 39 -2.82 9.45 -2.10
N PRO A 40 -2.45 9.10 -0.86
CA PRO A 40 -2.45 7.71 -0.42
C PRO A 40 -3.85 7.10 -0.35
N VAL A 41 -4.89 7.89 -0.02
CA VAL A 41 -6.29 7.42 0.01
C VAL A 41 -6.78 7.03 -1.39
N ILE A 42 -6.47 7.82 -2.43
CA ILE A 42 -6.84 7.51 -3.82
C ILE A 42 -6.16 6.22 -4.27
N LEU A 43 -4.88 6.04 -3.95
CA LEU A 43 -4.15 4.81 -4.26
C LEU A 43 -4.79 3.59 -3.58
N ALA A 44 -5.00 3.66 -2.26
CA ALA A 44 -5.60 2.57 -1.50
C ALA A 44 -7.01 2.21 -2.00
N THR A 45 -7.85 3.22 -2.25
CA THR A 45 -9.22 3.03 -2.76
C THR A 45 -9.20 2.42 -4.16
N THR A 46 -8.28 2.85 -5.03
CA THR A 46 -8.18 2.30 -6.38
C THR A 46 -7.73 0.85 -6.38
N LEU A 47 -6.77 0.49 -5.51
CA LEU A 47 -6.36 -0.89 -5.28
C LEU A 47 -7.55 -1.75 -4.80
N GLN A 48 -8.31 -1.28 -3.81
CA GLN A 48 -9.50 -1.99 -3.29
C GLN A 48 -10.57 -2.18 -4.38
N ASN A 49 -10.86 -1.14 -5.16
CA ASN A 49 -11.82 -1.21 -6.28
C ASN A 49 -11.40 -2.19 -7.38
N GLN A 50 -10.11 -2.54 -7.46
CA GLN A 50 -9.56 -3.53 -8.38
C GLN A 50 -9.41 -4.92 -7.74
N GLY A 51 -10.06 -5.15 -6.59
CA GLY A 51 -10.10 -6.45 -5.91
C GLY A 51 -8.81 -6.81 -5.18
N LYS A 52 -7.92 -5.84 -4.90
CA LYS A 52 -6.71 -6.08 -4.12
C LYS A 52 -7.01 -6.06 -2.62
N ASN A 53 -6.26 -6.86 -1.85
CA ASN A 53 -6.29 -6.84 -0.40
C ASN A 53 -5.40 -5.70 0.10
N VAL A 54 -6.01 -4.66 0.68
CA VAL A 54 -5.30 -3.45 1.10
C VAL A 54 -5.49 -3.22 2.60
N ASP A 55 -4.39 -3.28 3.34
CA ASP A 55 -4.28 -2.81 4.72
C ASP A 55 -3.81 -1.34 4.70
N PHE A 56 -4.75 -0.40 4.86
CA PHE A 56 -4.50 1.03 4.81
C PHE A 56 -4.86 1.72 6.12
N ALA A 57 -3.99 2.61 6.59
CA ALA A 57 -4.27 3.47 7.73
C ALA A 57 -3.57 4.82 7.62
N LEU A 58 -4.11 5.81 8.35
CA LEU A 58 -3.49 7.10 8.61
C LEU A 58 -3.08 7.18 10.10
N PRO A 59 -1.87 6.75 10.50
CA PRO A 59 -1.50 6.65 11.91
C PRO A 59 -1.54 8.01 12.61
N TRP A 60 -2.26 8.07 13.73
CA TRP A 60 -2.42 9.30 14.51
C TRP A 60 -1.08 9.78 15.08
N GLY A 61 -0.84 11.09 15.05
CA GLY A 61 0.35 11.71 15.64
C GLY A 61 1.66 11.47 14.90
N VAL A 62 1.67 10.61 13.87
CA VAL A 62 2.84 10.33 13.05
C VAL A 62 3.01 11.39 11.97
N GLY A 63 4.20 11.98 11.91
CA GLY A 63 4.63 12.90 10.83
C GLY A 63 5.30 12.14 9.68
N HIS A 64 6.14 12.83 8.90
CA HIS A 64 6.87 12.20 7.82
C HIS A 64 7.90 11.17 8.32
N GLY A 65 7.76 9.92 7.88
CA GLY A 65 8.63 8.81 8.28
C GLY A 65 8.09 7.43 7.90
N GLY A 66 8.90 6.40 8.16
CA GLY A 66 8.57 4.99 7.97
C GLY A 66 9.08 4.14 9.14
N ASP A 67 8.87 2.83 9.07
CA ASP A 67 9.38 1.83 10.03
C ASP A 67 9.09 2.09 11.52
N TYR A 68 8.11 2.94 11.82
CA TYR A 68 7.68 3.24 13.19
C TYR A 68 6.72 2.19 13.77
N ASP A 69 6.19 1.29 12.93
CA ASP A 69 5.21 0.26 13.31
C ASP A 69 5.66 -1.17 12.97
N LEU A 70 6.97 -1.47 13.11
CA LEU A 70 7.58 -2.75 12.70
C LEU A 70 6.88 -4.00 13.27
N ASN A 71 6.42 -3.96 14.52
CA ASN A 71 5.70 -5.08 15.10
C ASN A 71 4.40 -5.38 14.32
N GLU A 72 3.62 -4.35 13.98
CA GLU A 72 2.39 -4.51 13.18
C GLU A 72 2.69 -4.89 11.73
N LEU A 73 3.79 -4.38 11.16
CA LEU A 73 4.26 -4.77 9.83
C LEU A 73 4.61 -6.27 9.78
N PHE A 74 5.38 -6.76 10.76
CA PHE A 74 5.76 -8.17 10.84
C PHE A 74 4.55 -9.05 11.13
N ASP A 75 3.66 -8.66 12.04
CA ASP A 75 2.41 -9.39 12.30
C ASP A 75 1.53 -9.49 11.04
N TRP A 76 1.46 -8.42 10.24
CA TRP A 76 0.74 -8.43 8.95
C TRP A 76 1.37 -9.42 7.97
N ALA A 77 2.70 -9.38 7.79
CA ALA A 77 3.40 -10.29 6.90
C ALA A 77 3.25 -11.75 7.34
N ASP A 78 3.43 -12.02 8.64
CA ASP A 78 3.30 -13.35 9.24
C ASP A 78 1.92 -13.96 9.00
N LYS A 79 0.85 -13.17 9.19
CA LYS A 79 -0.53 -13.62 8.94
C LYS A 79 -0.73 -14.04 7.49
N LEU A 80 -0.18 -13.27 6.55
CA LEU A 80 -0.29 -13.59 5.12
C LEU A 80 0.47 -14.86 4.75
N VAL A 81 1.70 -15.02 5.25
CA VAL A 81 2.52 -16.20 4.94
C VAL A 81 1.92 -17.46 5.57
N LYS A 82 1.57 -17.42 6.86
CA LYS A 82 0.97 -18.56 7.56
C LYS A 82 -0.37 -18.97 6.96
N ALA A 83 -1.22 -18.02 6.58
CA ALA A 83 -2.49 -18.33 5.92
C ALA A 83 -2.30 -19.06 4.58
N ASN A 84 -1.24 -18.74 3.83
CA ASN A 84 -0.92 -19.40 2.57
C ASN A 84 -0.31 -20.80 2.75
N ASP A 85 0.26 -21.12 3.92
CA ASP A 85 0.81 -22.45 4.22
C ASP A 85 -0.25 -23.45 4.69
N VAL A 86 -1.33 -22.99 5.33
CA VAL A 86 -2.45 -23.86 5.76
C VAL A 86 -3.17 -24.53 4.57
N GLY A 87 -3.01 -23.99 3.35
CA GLY A 87 -3.52 -24.60 2.11
C GLY A 87 -2.58 -25.61 1.43
N LYS A 88 -1.41 -25.91 2.02
CA LYS A 88 -0.37 -26.76 1.40
C LYS A 88 -0.09 -28.09 2.12
N SER A 89 -0.88 -28.45 3.13
CA SER A 89 -0.84 -29.81 3.68
C SER A 89 -1.58 -30.78 2.74
N GLU A 90 -0.86 -31.32 1.76
CA GLU A 90 -1.15 -32.64 1.15
C GLU A 90 -0.51 -33.76 1.97
#